data_AF-A0A8T3SNN0-F1
#
_entry.id   AF-A0A8T3SNN0-F1
#
_cell.length_a   1.000
_cell.length_b   1.000
_cell.length_c   1.000
_cell.angle_alpha   90.00
_cell.angle_beta   90.00
_cell.angle_gamma   90.00
#
_symmetry.space_group_name_H-M   'P 1'
#
loop_
_entity.id
_entity.type
_entity.pdbx_description
1 polymer ?
#
loop_
_entity_poly.entity_id
_entity_poly.type
_entity_poly.pdbx_seq_one_letter_code
_entity_poly.pdbx_strand_id
1 'polypeptide(L)'
;MPPKENYCYKILKTYSLIADFEGTPTTENKVPRQNVPKPKKDETFGRWQMRVLGPSVTDVVLYMPVIPAPQTKISTLQNKSDAEHIEKVFKAFERKKNEQFTAKVKVFKAFEKTKKEQYKARVKKAVSDTERQYTSFPKETLKSLIEDYGDNLVDSLKDILNDFLNNAQADIDTEELLRELLGRHNNAVRSYRQLEQKVRDNGYDVA
;
A
#
# COMPACT_ATOMS: atom_id res chain seq x y z
N MET A 1 3.19 -0.07 26.56
CA MET A 1 3.07 -0.37 28.00
C MET A 1 3.50 0.87 28.75
N PRO A 2 2.76 1.28 29.79
CA PRO A 2 3.22 2.37 30.63
C PRO A 2 4.57 2.03 31.30
N PRO A 3 5.32 3.04 31.77
CA PRO A 3 6.70 2.85 32.26
C PRO A 3 6.83 1.86 33.42
N LYS A 4 5.82 1.79 34.30
CA LYS A 4 5.76 0.92 35.49
C LYS A 4 5.67 -0.56 35.10
N GLU A 5 4.71 -0.94 34.26
CA GLU A 5 4.46 -2.32 33.84
C GLU A 5 5.66 -2.88 33.08
N ASN A 6 6.33 -2.04 32.29
CA ASN A 6 7.56 -2.44 31.61
C ASN A 6 8.70 -2.72 32.61
N TYR A 7 8.79 -1.97 33.71
CA TYR A 7 9.78 -2.22 34.75
C TYR A 7 9.46 -3.47 35.57
N CYS A 8 8.20 -3.67 35.97
CA CYS A 8 7.74 -4.91 36.63
C CYS A 8 8.01 -6.14 35.75
N TYR A 9 7.78 -6.03 34.45
CA TYR A 9 8.11 -7.09 33.49
C TYR A 9 9.61 -7.41 33.45
N LYS A 10 10.49 -6.39 33.53
CA LYS A 10 11.94 -6.58 33.64
C LYS A 10 12.35 -7.23 34.97
N ILE A 11 11.67 -6.91 36.08
CA ILE A 11 11.89 -7.57 37.37
C ILE A 11 11.54 -9.04 37.26
N LEU A 12 10.37 -9.34 36.72
CA LEU A 12 9.90 -10.69 36.52
C LEU A 12 10.83 -11.50 35.61
N LYS A 13 11.35 -10.93 34.51
CA LYS A 13 12.35 -11.61 33.67
C LYS A 13 13.70 -11.84 34.34
N THR A 14 14.14 -10.91 35.18
CA THR A 14 15.48 -10.97 35.78
C THR A 14 15.49 -11.83 37.04
N TYR A 15 14.37 -11.85 37.78
CA TYR A 15 14.27 -12.47 39.09
C TYR A 15 13.23 -13.59 39.16
N SER A 16 12.37 -13.81 38.17
CA SER A 16 11.22 -14.72 38.25
C SER A 16 10.27 -14.38 39.42
N LEU A 17 10.17 -13.10 39.76
CA LEU A 17 9.31 -12.57 40.81
C LEU A 17 8.27 -11.61 40.22
N ILE A 18 6.99 -11.82 40.54
CA ILE A 18 5.92 -10.90 40.16
C ILE A 18 5.85 -9.81 41.23
N ALA A 19 6.22 -8.59 40.85
CA ALA A 19 6.29 -7.45 41.75
C ALA A 19 5.37 -6.32 41.27
N ASP A 20 4.74 -5.64 42.22
CA ASP A 20 4.00 -4.39 42.04
C ASP A 20 4.39 -3.41 43.15
N PHE A 21 4.27 -2.12 42.88
CA PHE A 21 4.74 -1.06 43.76
C PHE A 21 4.20 0.30 43.32
N GLU A 22 4.18 1.26 44.24
CA GLU A 22 3.83 2.64 43.93
C GLU A 22 5.06 3.53 43.76
N GLY A 23 5.00 4.45 42.80
CA GLY A 23 6.10 5.37 42.47
C GLY A 23 6.95 4.95 41.27
N THR A 24 8.04 5.70 41.05
CA THR A 24 8.96 5.48 39.91
C THR A 24 10.29 4.94 40.42
N PRO A 25 10.77 3.78 39.93
CA PRO A 25 12.05 3.23 40.36
C PRO A 25 13.21 4.19 40.08
N THR A 26 14.02 4.49 41.09
CA THR A 26 15.18 5.38 40.96
C THR A 26 16.48 4.75 41.46
N THR A 27 17.60 5.31 41.02
CA THR A 27 18.90 5.10 41.66
C THR A 27 18.94 5.77 43.04
N GLU A 28 20.00 5.53 43.81
CA GLU A 28 20.27 6.23 45.07
C GLU A 28 20.30 7.75 44.88
N ASN A 29 20.79 8.21 43.72
CA ASN A 29 20.82 9.63 43.32
C ASN A 29 19.50 10.13 42.72
N LYS A 30 18.37 9.45 42.97
CA LYS A 30 17.01 9.79 42.47
C LYS A 30 16.86 9.88 40.94
N VAL A 31 17.73 9.22 40.18
CA VAL A 31 17.62 9.17 38.70
C VAL A 31 16.68 8.02 38.30
N PRO A 32 15.68 8.22 37.42
CA PRO A 32 14.79 7.16 36.96
C PRO A 32 15.55 5.96 36.36
N ARG A 33 15.24 4.76 36.84
CA ARG A 33 15.86 3.52 36.35
C ARG A 33 15.16 3.05 35.09
N GLN A 34 15.94 2.87 34.03
CA GLN A 34 15.44 2.20 32.82
C GLN A 34 15.61 0.68 32.88
N ASN A 35 16.61 0.18 33.61
CA ASN A 35 16.95 -1.25 33.65
C ASN A 35 16.96 -1.80 35.07
N VAL A 36 16.69 -3.09 35.17
CA VAL A 36 16.71 -3.86 36.41
C VAL A 36 18.11 -4.44 36.59
N PRO A 37 18.82 -4.12 37.69
CA PRO A 37 20.18 -4.62 37.90
C PRO A 37 20.18 -6.13 38.15
N LYS A 38 21.27 -6.81 37.80
CA LYS A 38 21.40 -8.28 37.89
C LYS A 38 21.30 -8.79 39.35
N PRO A 39 20.88 -10.05 39.57
CA PRO A 39 20.82 -10.64 40.90
C PRO A 39 22.18 -10.69 41.59
N LYS A 40 22.21 -10.42 42.91
CA LYS A 40 23.41 -10.56 43.74
C LYS A 40 23.30 -11.82 44.60
N LYS A 41 24.43 -12.51 44.77
CA LYS A 41 24.52 -13.68 45.66
C LYS A 41 24.22 -13.25 47.10
N ASP A 42 23.38 -14.04 47.79
CA ASP A 42 22.99 -13.83 49.20
C ASP A 42 22.29 -12.49 49.53
N GLU A 43 21.69 -11.85 48.53
CA GLU A 43 20.91 -10.62 48.75
C GLU A 43 19.57 -10.91 49.46
N THR A 44 19.22 -10.08 50.45
CA THR A 44 17.95 -10.13 51.15
C THR A 44 16.89 -9.27 50.47
N PHE A 45 15.61 -9.56 50.69
CA PHE A 45 14.49 -8.84 50.10
C PHE A 45 14.55 -7.32 50.36
N GLY A 46 14.83 -6.89 51.60
CA GLY A 46 14.94 -5.47 51.92
C GLY A 46 16.09 -4.77 51.19
N ARG A 47 17.24 -5.43 51.04
CA ARG A 47 18.38 -4.91 50.26
C ARG A 47 18.06 -4.85 48.77
N TRP A 48 17.35 -5.85 48.27
CA TRP A 48 16.89 -5.91 46.89
C TRP A 48 15.92 -4.78 46.57
N GLN A 49 14.94 -4.50 47.44
CA GLN A 49 13.99 -3.38 47.25
C GLN A 49 14.73 -2.06 47.08
N MET A 50 15.65 -1.75 47.99
CA MET A 50 16.45 -0.52 47.94
C MET A 50 17.33 -0.45 46.69
N ARG A 51 17.91 -1.56 46.25
CA ARG A 51 18.80 -1.58 45.08
C ARG A 51 18.05 -1.54 43.76
N VAL A 52 16.97 -2.29 43.63
CA VAL A 52 16.22 -2.50 42.38
C VAL A 52 15.18 -1.41 42.17
N LEU A 53 14.48 -1.00 43.24
CA LEU A 53 13.41 -0.01 43.16
C LEU A 53 13.88 1.37 43.61
N GLY A 54 14.72 1.43 44.64
CA GLY A 54 15.20 2.70 45.19
C GLY A 54 14.30 3.25 46.30
N PRO A 55 14.75 4.33 46.97
CA PRO A 55 14.08 4.88 48.16
C PRO A 55 12.77 5.61 47.86
N SER A 56 12.49 5.92 46.59
CA SER A 56 11.32 6.67 46.13
C SER A 56 10.10 5.79 45.89
N VAL A 57 10.24 4.47 45.99
CA VAL A 57 9.19 3.48 45.71
C VAL A 57 8.61 2.97 47.03
N THR A 58 7.28 2.95 47.11
CA THR A 58 6.50 2.50 48.28
C THR A 58 5.61 1.32 47.92
N ASP A 59 4.97 0.71 48.93
CA ASP A 59 3.95 -0.33 48.76
C ASP A 59 4.36 -1.49 47.87
N VAL A 60 5.58 -1.98 48.07
CA VAL A 60 6.14 -3.07 47.27
C VAL A 60 5.48 -4.39 47.65
N VAL A 61 4.71 -4.95 46.73
CA VAL A 61 4.02 -6.23 46.85
C VAL A 61 4.70 -7.26 45.94
N LEU A 62 4.99 -8.45 46.49
CA LEU A 62 5.31 -9.63 45.70
C LEU A 62 4.13 -10.58 45.69
N TYR A 63 3.66 -10.97 44.51
CA TYR A 63 2.57 -11.94 44.37
C TYR A 63 3.12 -13.35 44.56
N MET A 64 3.05 -13.84 45.80
CA MET A 64 3.50 -15.17 46.22
C MET A 64 2.66 -15.68 47.40
N PRO A 65 2.68 -17.00 47.70
CA PRO A 65 1.80 -17.58 48.74
C PRO A 65 2.06 -17.07 50.17
N VAL A 66 3.21 -16.43 50.42
CA VAL A 66 3.61 -15.95 51.74
C VAL A 66 4.24 -14.57 51.62
N ILE A 67 3.85 -13.63 52.47
CA ILE A 67 4.48 -12.31 52.53
C ILE A 67 5.95 -12.47 52.96
N PRO A 68 6.92 -12.03 52.15
CA PRO A 68 8.33 -12.23 52.45
C PRO A 68 8.81 -11.29 53.56
N ALA A 69 9.60 -11.82 54.50
CA ALA A 69 10.24 -11.00 55.51
C ALA A 69 11.45 -10.25 54.91
N PRO A 70 11.83 -9.05 55.40
CA PRO A 70 12.93 -8.26 54.83
C PRO A 70 14.28 -8.99 54.78
N GLN A 71 14.51 -9.93 55.71
CA GLN A 71 15.71 -10.77 55.80
C GLN A 71 15.67 -12.02 54.90
N THR A 72 14.53 -12.33 54.28
CA THR A 72 14.42 -13.48 53.38
C THR A 72 15.32 -13.28 52.16
N LYS A 73 16.11 -14.30 51.81
CA LYS A 73 16.99 -14.24 50.63
C LYS A 73 16.17 -14.22 49.35
N ILE A 74 16.59 -13.41 48.38
CA ILE A 74 15.96 -13.36 47.05
C ILE A 74 15.96 -14.74 46.41
N SER A 75 17.06 -15.49 46.46
CA SER A 75 17.13 -16.86 45.93
C SER A 75 16.04 -17.79 46.49
N THR A 76 15.70 -17.67 47.77
CA THR A 76 14.60 -18.42 48.38
C THR A 76 13.25 -18.02 47.81
N LEU A 77 13.04 -16.72 47.53
CA LEU A 77 11.81 -16.23 46.89
C LEU A 77 11.70 -16.69 45.43
N GLN A 78 12.81 -16.74 44.71
CA GLN A 78 12.87 -17.23 43.33
C GLN A 78 12.49 -18.71 43.23
N ASN A 79 12.85 -19.51 44.24
CA ASN A 79 12.51 -20.94 44.29
C ASN A 79 11.07 -21.20 44.75
N LYS A 80 10.48 -20.29 45.55
CA LYS A 80 9.09 -20.39 46.05
C LYS A 80 8.06 -19.88 45.06
N SER A 81 8.43 -18.88 44.28
CA SER A 81 7.73 -18.52 43.05
C SER A 81 7.90 -19.71 42.12
N ASP A 82 6.83 -20.43 41.78
CA ASP A 82 6.88 -21.65 40.97
C ASP A 82 7.38 -21.28 39.55
N ALA A 83 8.70 -21.18 39.41
CA ALA A 83 9.36 -20.45 38.33
C ALA A 83 9.06 -21.09 36.97
N GLU A 84 8.83 -22.40 36.95
CA GLU A 84 8.39 -23.14 35.77
C GLU A 84 7.00 -22.72 35.30
N HIS A 85 6.07 -22.45 36.22
CA HIS A 85 4.72 -22.00 35.88
C HIS A 85 4.75 -20.61 35.27
N ILE A 86 5.53 -19.70 35.86
CA ILE A 86 5.72 -18.34 35.37
C ILE A 86 6.42 -18.36 34.00
N GLU A 87 7.44 -19.19 33.81
CA GLU A 87 8.13 -19.36 32.52
C GLU A 87 7.18 -19.85 31.42
N LYS A 88 6.26 -20.77 31.73
CA LYS A 88 5.23 -21.23 30.78
C LYS A 88 4.27 -20.12 30.39
N VAL A 89 3.81 -19.32 31.36
CA VAL A 89 2.96 -18.14 31.10
C VAL A 89 3.70 -17.14 30.20
N PHE A 90 5.01 -16.95 30.41
CA PHE A 90 5.83 -16.09 29.56
C PHE A 90 5.94 -16.56 28.11
N LYS A 91 6.26 -17.84 27.91
CA LYS A 91 6.36 -18.41 26.56
C LYS A 91 5.03 -18.26 25.81
N ALA A 92 3.90 -18.41 26.50
CA ALA A 92 2.57 -18.18 25.92
C ALA A 92 2.35 -16.70 25.56
N PHE A 93 2.78 -15.76 26.41
CA PHE A 93 2.60 -14.33 26.16
C PHE A 93 3.51 -13.82 25.02
N GLU A 94 4.75 -14.27 24.95
CA GLU A 94 5.68 -13.95 23.85
C GLU A 94 5.18 -14.49 22.51
N ARG A 95 4.65 -15.72 22.50
CA ARG A 95 4.03 -16.30 21.30
C ARG A 95 2.86 -15.44 20.82
N LYS A 96 1.93 -15.09 21.71
CA LYS A 96 0.76 -14.24 21.38
C LYS A 96 1.17 -12.86 20.86
N LYS A 97 2.22 -12.25 21.43
CA LYS A 97 2.76 -10.97 20.98
C LYS A 97 3.36 -11.07 19.58
N ASN A 98 4.14 -12.12 19.30
CA ASN A 98 4.71 -12.34 17.98
C ASN A 98 3.62 -12.61 16.95
N GLU A 99 2.61 -13.42 17.26
CA GLU A 99 1.47 -13.66 16.37
C GLU A 99 0.74 -12.36 15.99
N GLN A 100 0.47 -11.49 16.98
CA GLN A 100 -0.15 -10.18 16.73
C GLN A 100 0.74 -9.27 15.88
N PHE A 101 2.05 -9.28 16.10
CA PHE A 101 3.00 -8.51 15.30
C PHE A 101 3.04 -9.01 13.85
N THR A 102 3.14 -10.33 13.64
CA THR A 102 3.12 -10.94 12.31
C THR A 102 1.81 -10.68 11.58
N ALA A 103 0.67 -10.73 12.28
CA ALA A 103 -0.64 -10.40 11.71
C ALA A 103 -0.68 -8.93 11.23
N LYS A 104 -0.22 -7.98 12.05
CA LYS A 104 -0.14 -6.56 11.65
C LYS A 104 0.76 -6.33 10.43
N VAL A 105 1.91 -6.99 10.37
CA VAL A 105 2.83 -6.90 9.22
C VAL A 105 2.19 -7.46 7.95
N LYS A 106 1.46 -8.58 8.03
CA LYS A 106 0.75 -9.15 6.87
C LYS A 106 -0.34 -8.20 6.36
N VAL A 107 -1.13 -7.61 7.25
CA VAL A 107 -2.17 -6.62 6.89
C VAL A 107 -1.57 -5.40 6.20
N PHE A 108 -0.47 -4.87 6.73
CA PHE A 108 0.21 -3.71 6.14
C PHE A 108 0.72 -3.99 4.72
N LYS A 109 1.39 -5.14 4.51
CA LYS A 109 1.87 -5.56 3.19
C LYS A 109 0.74 -5.78 2.18
N ALA A 110 -0.39 -6.34 2.62
CA ALA A 110 -1.56 -6.52 1.75
C ALA A 110 -2.11 -5.16 1.29
N PHE A 111 -2.20 -4.19 2.20
CA PHE A 111 -2.69 -2.83 1.92
C PHE A 111 -1.80 -2.09 0.91
N GLU A 112 -0.48 -2.20 1.03
CA GLU A 112 0.48 -1.62 0.06
C GLU A 112 0.32 -2.22 -1.34
N LYS A 113 0.16 -3.54 -1.43
CA LYS A 113 -0.06 -4.23 -2.70
C LYS A 113 -1.33 -3.74 -3.39
N THR A 114 -2.44 -3.65 -2.67
CA THR A 114 -3.72 -3.16 -3.21
C THR A 114 -3.62 -1.73 -3.72
N LYS A 115 -2.97 -0.82 -2.97
CA LYS A 115 -2.74 0.57 -3.43
C LYS A 115 -1.94 0.64 -4.73
N LYS A 116 -0.90 -0.19 -4.85
CA LYS A 116 -0.06 -0.25 -6.06
C LYS A 116 -0.84 -0.76 -7.27
N GLU A 117 -1.70 -1.77 -7.08
CA GLU A 117 -2.56 -2.30 -8.13
C GLU A 117 -3.62 -1.28 -8.59
N GLN A 118 -4.28 -0.60 -7.65
CA GLN A 118 -5.24 0.47 -7.96
C GLN A 118 -4.58 1.62 -8.72
N TYR A 119 -3.38 2.05 -8.31
CA TYR A 119 -2.63 3.08 -9.02
C TYR A 119 -2.31 2.65 -10.47
N LYS A 120 -1.81 1.42 -10.64
CA LYS A 120 -1.51 0.85 -11.98
C LYS A 120 -2.77 0.79 -12.86
N ALA A 121 -3.92 0.41 -12.31
CA ALA A 121 -5.19 0.39 -13.03
C ALA A 121 -5.64 1.79 -13.47
N ARG A 122 -5.50 2.80 -12.60
CA ARG A 122 -5.82 4.20 -12.93
C ARG A 122 -4.93 4.74 -14.04
N VAL A 123 -3.63 4.47 -13.98
CA VAL A 123 -2.68 4.88 -15.03
C VAL A 123 -3.02 4.18 -16.34
N LYS A 124 -3.28 2.87 -16.34
CA LYS A 124 -3.67 2.13 -17.56
C LYS A 124 -4.95 2.69 -18.17
N LYS A 125 -5.95 3.00 -17.35
CA LYS A 125 -7.19 3.63 -17.82
C LYS A 125 -6.93 5.01 -18.42
N ALA A 126 -6.18 5.87 -17.73
CA ALA A 126 -5.85 7.21 -18.22
C ALA A 126 -5.06 7.18 -19.55
N VAL A 127 -4.11 6.26 -19.69
CA VAL A 127 -3.37 6.05 -20.95
C VAL A 127 -4.33 5.62 -22.05
N SER A 128 -5.18 4.61 -21.80
CA SER A 128 -6.16 4.14 -22.80
C SER A 128 -7.18 5.21 -23.19
N ASP A 129 -7.66 6.01 -22.23
CA ASP A 129 -8.59 7.12 -22.49
C ASP A 129 -7.90 8.22 -23.32
N THR A 130 -6.62 8.49 -23.06
CA THR A 130 -5.81 9.47 -23.81
C THR A 130 -5.52 8.98 -25.23
N GLU A 131 -5.08 7.73 -25.39
CA GLU A 131 -4.85 7.12 -26.71
C GLU A 131 -6.12 7.18 -27.57
N ARG A 132 -7.28 6.82 -27.01
CA ARG A 132 -8.56 6.91 -27.72
C ARG A 132 -8.90 8.34 -28.18
N GLN A 133 -8.58 9.35 -27.37
CA GLN A 133 -8.78 10.76 -27.73
C GLN A 133 -7.89 11.22 -28.90
N TYR A 134 -6.75 10.57 -29.12
CA TYR A 134 -5.83 10.92 -30.21
C TYR A 134 -5.98 10.03 -31.46
N THR A 135 -6.57 8.84 -31.34
CA THR A 135 -6.78 7.93 -32.49
C THR A 135 -8.18 8.02 -33.08
N SER A 136 -9.18 8.45 -32.30
CA SER A 136 -10.57 8.49 -32.73
C SER A 136 -11.30 9.77 -32.34
N PHE A 137 -12.34 10.12 -33.10
CA PHE A 137 -13.21 11.26 -32.79
C PHE A 137 -14.69 10.91 -32.98
N PRO A 138 -15.60 11.57 -32.25
CA PRO A 138 -17.03 11.29 -32.37
C PRO A 138 -17.55 11.49 -33.79
N LYS A 139 -18.48 10.64 -34.21
CA LYS A 139 -19.17 10.76 -35.51
C LYS A 139 -19.81 12.13 -35.72
N GLU A 140 -20.38 12.68 -34.66
CA GLU A 140 -21.02 14.01 -34.69
C GLU A 140 -20.02 15.11 -35.06
N THR A 141 -18.74 14.96 -34.71
CA THR A 141 -17.70 15.90 -35.12
C THR A 141 -17.47 15.83 -36.63
N LEU A 142 -17.40 14.63 -37.23
CA LEU A 142 -17.28 14.51 -38.69
C LEU A 142 -18.52 15.04 -39.40
N LYS A 143 -19.71 14.74 -38.86
CA LYS A 143 -20.99 15.20 -39.42
C LYS A 143 -21.09 16.73 -39.40
N SER A 144 -20.76 17.36 -38.28
CA SER A 144 -20.69 18.83 -38.18
C SER A 144 -19.72 19.41 -39.20
N LEU A 145 -18.53 18.80 -39.39
CA LEU A 145 -17.57 19.27 -40.38
C LEU A 145 -18.10 19.16 -41.82
N ILE A 146 -18.81 18.09 -42.16
CA ILE A 146 -19.45 17.94 -43.49
C ILE A 146 -20.51 19.02 -43.70
N GLU A 147 -21.33 19.27 -42.68
CA GLU A 147 -22.37 20.31 -42.70
C GLU A 147 -21.76 21.72 -42.81
N ASP A 148 -20.69 22.00 -42.06
CA ASP A 148 -19.96 23.28 -42.05
C ASP A 148 -19.29 23.58 -43.41
N TYR A 149 -18.74 22.54 -44.06
CA TYR A 149 -18.17 22.69 -45.40
C TYR A 149 -19.25 22.83 -46.49
N GLY A 150 -20.47 22.36 -46.23
CA GLY A 150 -21.66 22.63 -47.04
C GLY A 150 -21.44 22.42 -48.54
N ASP A 151 -21.71 23.45 -49.34
CA ASP A 151 -21.61 23.40 -50.80
C ASP A 151 -20.16 23.47 -51.34
N ASN A 152 -19.17 23.73 -50.48
CA ASN A 152 -17.77 23.78 -50.88
C ASN A 152 -17.14 22.38 -50.98
N LEU A 153 -17.81 21.35 -50.46
CA LEU A 153 -17.36 19.97 -50.57
C LEU A 153 -17.92 19.35 -51.85
N VAL A 154 -17.02 18.80 -52.68
CA VAL A 154 -17.39 18.10 -53.92
C VAL A 154 -18.30 16.90 -53.59
N ASP A 155 -19.34 16.68 -54.39
CA ASP A 155 -20.34 15.63 -54.16
C ASP A 155 -19.71 14.24 -53.96
N SER A 156 -18.66 13.92 -54.73
CA SER A 156 -17.93 12.66 -54.59
C SER A 156 -17.25 12.50 -53.22
N LEU A 157 -16.79 13.58 -52.60
CA LEU A 157 -16.24 13.54 -51.24
C LEU A 157 -17.34 13.50 -50.18
N LYS A 158 -18.48 14.17 -50.41
CA LYS A 158 -19.66 14.06 -49.54
C LYS A 158 -20.15 12.61 -49.45
N ASP A 159 -20.30 11.94 -50.59
CA ASP A 159 -20.75 10.56 -50.65
C ASP A 159 -19.80 9.61 -49.89
N ILE A 160 -18.49 9.78 -50.07
CA ILE A 160 -17.48 8.98 -49.37
C ILE A 160 -17.56 9.16 -47.85
N LEU A 161 -17.66 10.42 -47.37
CA LEU A 161 -17.70 10.70 -45.94
C LEU A 161 -19.03 10.26 -45.30
N ASN A 162 -20.15 10.38 -46.03
CA ASN A 162 -21.45 9.89 -45.59
C ASN A 162 -21.51 8.36 -45.55
N ASP A 163 -20.95 7.67 -46.53
CA ASP A 163 -20.79 6.21 -46.50
C ASP A 163 -19.95 5.77 -45.30
N PHE A 164 -18.89 6.52 -44.97
CA PHE A 164 -18.06 6.24 -43.81
C PHE A 164 -18.83 6.42 -42.49
N LEU A 165 -19.61 7.49 -42.36
CA LEU A 165 -20.48 7.75 -41.21
C LEU A 165 -21.54 6.66 -41.00
N ASN A 166 -22.15 6.20 -42.09
CA ASN A 166 -23.21 5.18 -42.09
C ASN A 166 -22.68 3.79 -41.72
N ASN A 167 -21.44 3.46 -42.09
CA ASN A 167 -20.86 2.14 -41.87
C ASN A 167 -20.07 2.01 -40.56
N ALA A 168 -19.61 3.11 -39.96
CA ALA A 168 -18.93 3.05 -38.68
C ALA A 168 -19.85 2.51 -37.56
N GLN A 169 -19.37 1.65 -36.66
CA GLN A 169 -20.16 1.15 -35.52
C GLN A 169 -19.90 1.93 -34.22
N ALA A 170 -18.81 2.69 -34.16
CA ALA A 170 -18.36 3.45 -33.00
C ALA A 170 -17.81 4.83 -33.44
N ASP A 171 -16.99 5.46 -32.60
CA ASP A 171 -16.23 6.67 -32.95
C ASP A 171 -15.36 6.42 -34.20
N ILE A 172 -15.14 7.48 -34.98
CA ILE A 172 -14.38 7.44 -36.23
C ILE A 172 -12.90 7.28 -35.91
N ASP A 173 -12.30 6.17 -36.33
CA ASP A 173 -10.84 6.01 -36.30
C ASP A 173 -10.18 6.85 -37.39
N THR A 174 -9.22 7.67 -36.98
CA THR A 174 -8.57 8.66 -37.84
C THR A 174 -7.67 7.98 -38.87
N GLU A 175 -7.01 6.89 -38.52
CA GLU A 175 -6.12 6.17 -39.42
C GLU A 175 -6.93 5.43 -40.50
N GLU A 176 -8.03 4.79 -40.11
CA GLU A 176 -8.92 4.10 -41.04
C GLU A 176 -9.52 5.06 -42.07
N LEU A 177 -10.02 6.22 -41.62
CA LEU A 177 -10.55 7.26 -42.50
C LEU A 177 -9.48 7.75 -43.49
N LEU A 178 -8.26 8.03 -43.02
CA LEU A 178 -7.17 8.50 -43.88
C LEU A 178 -6.75 7.45 -44.91
N ARG A 179 -6.69 6.17 -44.53
CA ARG A 179 -6.35 5.07 -45.45
C ARG A 179 -7.39 4.93 -46.55
N GLU A 180 -8.67 5.00 -46.21
CA GLU A 180 -9.76 4.89 -47.17
C GLU A 180 -9.77 6.08 -48.14
N LEU A 181 -9.59 7.31 -47.64
CA LEU A 181 -9.50 8.51 -48.48
C LEU A 181 -8.31 8.42 -49.46
N LEU A 182 -7.13 8.02 -48.98
CA LEU A 182 -5.95 7.84 -49.83
C LEU A 182 -6.16 6.73 -50.87
N GLY A 183 -6.78 5.61 -50.47
CA GLY A 183 -7.10 4.50 -51.38
C GLY A 183 -8.04 4.93 -52.51
N ARG A 184 -9.14 5.62 -52.17
CA ARG A 184 -10.12 6.10 -53.14
C ARG A 184 -9.55 7.17 -54.06
N HIS A 185 -8.79 8.12 -53.53
CA HIS A 185 -8.11 9.13 -54.34
C HIS A 185 -7.14 8.50 -55.35
N ASN A 186 -6.30 7.55 -54.90
CA ASN A 186 -5.36 6.86 -55.78
C ASN A 186 -6.09 6.07 -56.88
N ASN A 187 -7.21 5.43 -56.56
CA ASN A 187 -8.02 4.74 -57.56
C ASN A 187 -8.64 5.71 -58.58
N ALA A 188 -9.20 6.84 -58.11
CA ALA A 188 -9.73 7.87 -58.99
C ALA A 188 -8.66 8.43 -59.95
N VAL A 189 -7.47 8.73 -59.44
CA VAL A 189 -6.34 9.20 -60.27
C VAL A 189 -5.90 8.15 -61.30
N ARG A 190 -5.87 6.86 -60.91
CA ARG A 190 -5.56 5.76 -61.85
C ARG A 190 -6.61 5.64 -62.94
N SER A 191 -7.89 5.66 -62.59
CA SER A 191 -8.99 5.60 -63.55
C SER A 191 -8.98 6.79 -64.50
N TYR A 192 -8.71 8.00 -64.00
CA TYR A 192 -8.57 9.20 -64.82
C TYR A 192 -7.42 9.08 -65.84
N ARG A 193 -6.23 8.64 -65.40
CA ARG A 193 -5.07 8.43 -66.30
C ARG A 193 -5.35 7.38 -67.37
N GLN A 194 -6.07 6.30 -67.01
CA GLN A 194 -6.48 5.28 -67.99
C GLN A 194 -7.49 5.83 -68.99
N LEU A 195 -8.38 6.72 -68.57
CA LEU A 195 -9.32 7.38 -69.45
C LEU A 195 -8.60 8.34 -70.41
N GLU A 196 -7.69 9.17 -69.91
CA GLU A 196 -6.86 10.06 -70.73
C GLU A 196 -6.06 9.30 -71.77
N GLN A 197 -5.45 8.17 -71.37
CA GLN A 197 -4.71 7.32 -72.30
C GLN A 197 -5.62 6.74 -73.39
N LYS A 198 -6.80 6.24 -73.02
CA LYS A 198 -7.80 5.75 -73.99
C LYS A 198 -8.32 6.84 -74.93
N VAL A 199 -8.50 8.06 -74.44
CA VAL A 199 -8.92 9.21 -75.27
C VAL A 199 -7.82 9.60 -76.26
N ARG A 200 -6.56 9.62 -75.81
CA ARG A 200 -5.37 9.87 -76.67
C ARG A 200 -5.18 8.77 -77.71
N ASP A 201 -5.34 7.51 -77.33
CA ASP A 201 -5.17 6.35 -78.22
C ASP A 201 -6.30 6.26 -79.26
N ASN A 202 -7.49 6.82 -78.98
CA ASN A 202 -8.65 6.84 -79.86
C ASN A 202 -8.77 8.11 -80.74
N GLY A 203 -7.78 9.01 -80.73
CA GLY A 203 -7.63 10.07 -81.73
C GLY A 203 -8.64 11.23 -81.66
N TYR A 204 -9.16 11.58 -80.48
CA TYR A 204 -9.89 12.84 -80.31
C TYR A 204 -8.98 13.89 -79.68
N ASP A 205 -8.68 14.93 -80.47
CA ASP A 205 -7.99 16.15 -80.03
C ASP A 205 -8.90 16.90 -79.05
N VAL A 206 -8.41 17.19 -77.84
CA VAL A 206 -9.12 18.01 -76.86
C VAL A 206 -8.47 19.39 -76.90
N ALA A 207 -9.10 20.30 -77.61
CA ALA A 207 -8.81 21.74 -77.56
C ALA A 207 -9.21 22.33 -76.21
#